data_AF-A0A315XVM5-F1
#
_entry.id   AF-A0A315XVM5-F1
#
_cell.length_a   1.000
_cell.length_b   1.000
_cell.length_c   1.000
_cell.angle_alpha   90.00
_cell.angle_beta   90.00
_cell.angle_gamma   90.00
#
_symmetry.space_group_name_H-M   'P 1'
#
loop_
_entity.id
_entity.type
_entity.pdbx_description
1 polymer ?
#
loop_
_entity_poly.entity_id
_entity_poly.type
_entity_poly.pdbx_seq_one_letter_code
_entity_poly.pdbx_strand_id
1 'polypeptide(L)'
;MPLNEEDNKNEYKKILTDADTILFCIFLVVIVILTPFVMDMVSRSWKTELMGQIKEAIESIDSSSISIFISVTIGFYVGSLLLLGLDKYKKVQAVIISIGLILTIKYLIDNYATDWNIYAFLIGAGVGIALGSINNSKPKGDYERAAKNIVMVSTGYLVITYIILYASLNVESGKFLIDSGSVLGFSALMTNLLLYKGKGPRVFVIGPAKSGKTVFLVGCYIQLVKLSQDQPINPSKSLYNAYNELKGSTKTQSEIEAQHLAERNLVDPKINPSWIERTEDTVEYSFTYVIGKLFPKEVTVRSVDFPGSYIVNIPDYMFAKRTIEKGEEEYVKTAKYVEESDKLILVIDSNNFPNYSEEIGQYIAVARQMRENRKNVKYYIVITKSDIFIDDFKKNKGYEQFYSFGNKDYDNFRSFMTEKFSKNGDIMTLLPEIYGAPMYPVFYETEKYHGARLPLINDNGNVYVCGFSEFMKDLFE
;
A
#
# COMPACT_ATOMS: atom_id res chain seq x y z
N MET A 1 15.03 -26.75 -10.87
CA MET A 1 15.83 -25.55 -10.53
C MET A 1 14.85 -24.55 -9.93
N PRO A 2 15.07 -24.05 -8.71
CA PRO A 2 14.21 -22.99 -8.19
C PRO A 2 14.30 -21.78 -9.12
N LEU A 3 13.16 -21.11 -9.31
CA LEU A 3 13.05 -19.86 -10.07
C LEU A 3 14.21 -18.92 -9.71
N ASN A 4 14.75 -18.20 -10.70
CA ASN A 4 15.69 -17.12 -10.44
C ASN A 4 14.92 -15.96 -9.77
N GLU A 5 14.77 -16.03 -8.45
CA GLU A 5 13.97 -15.10 -7.62
C GLU A 5 14.36 -13.63 -7.84
N GLU A 6 15.60 -13.37 -8.28
CA GLU A 6 16.10 -12.04 -8.63
C GLU A 6 15.41 -11.42 -9.85
N ASP A 7 15.10 -12.22 -10.89
CA ASP A 7 14.52 -11.69 -12.12
C ASP A 7 13.09 -11.19 -11.89
N ASN A 8 12.29 -11.95 -11.13
CA ASN A 8 10.95 -11.56 -10.72
C ASN A 8 10.98 -10.27 -9.88
N LYS A 9 11.87 -10.20 -8.88
CA LYS A 9 12.02 -9.02 -8.02
C LYS A 9 12.36 -7.76 -8.81
N ASN A 10 13.17 -7.88 -9.86
CA ASN A 10 13.55 -6.76 -10.73
C ASN A 10 12.40 -6.30 -11.63
N GLU A 11 11.55 -7.21 -12.11
CA GLU A 11 10.38 -6.87 -12.94
C GLU A 11 9.29 -6.14 -12.12
N TYR A 12 8.97 -6.62 -10.90
CA TYR A 12 8.06 -5.91 -9.97
C TYR A 12 8.52 -4.49 -9.69
N LYS A 13 9.84 -4.31 -9.53
CA LYS A 13 10.44 -3.02 -9.25
C LYS A 13 10.36 -2.07 -10.45
N LYS A 14 10.17 -2.56 -11.68
CA LYS A 14 10.17 -1.76 -12.91
C LYS A 14 8.79 -1.13 -13.18
N ILE A 15 7.72 -1.93 -13.19
CA ILE A 15 6.38 -1.47 -13.62
C ILE A 15 5.77 -0.42 -12.69
N LEU A 16 5.94 -0.56 -11.37
CA LEU A 16 5.50 0.44 -10.38
C LEU A 16 6.27 1.78 -10.46
N THR A 17 7.33 1.87 -11.27
CA THR A 17 8.17 3.08 -11.36
C THR A 17 7.63 4.07 -12.40
N ASP A 18 7.01 3.62 -13.48
CA ASP A 18 6.75 4.50 -14.64
C ASP A 18 5.63 5.52 -14.39
N ALA A 19 4.52 5.11 -13.77
CA ALA A 19 3.42 6.03 -13.43
C ALA A 19 3.80 7.04 -12.34
N ASP A 20 4.50 6.58 -11.30
CA ASP A 20 5.03 7.41 -10.22
C ASP A 20 6.02 8.45 -10.76
N THR A 21 6.89 8.07 -11.71
CA THR A 21 7.84 8.97 -12.36
C THR A 21 7.13 10.01 -13.22
N ILE A 22 6.12 9.63 -14.00
CA ILE A 22 5.33 10.59 -14.80
C ILE A 22 4.67 11.61 -13.87
N LEU A 23 3.99 11.15 -12.81
CA LEU A 23 3.36 12.01 -11.83
C LEU A 23 4.38 12.96 -11.21
N PHE A 24 5.57 12.46 -10.86
CA PHE A 24 6.65 13.24 -10.31
C PHE A 24 7.17 14.32 -11.28
N CYS A 25 7.33 13.99 -12.56
CA CYS A 25 7.70 14.95 -13.60
C CYS A 25 6.64 16.05 -13.74
N ILE A 26 5.35 15.69 -13.68
CA ILE A 26 4.25 16.68 -13.68
C ILE A 26 4.38 17.60 -12.47
N PHE A 27 4.58 17.07 -11.26
CA PHE A 27 4.80 17.88 -10.06
C PHE A 27 5.98 18.84 -10.24
N LEU A 28 7.10 18.38 -10.78
CA LEU A 28 8.29 19.20 -11.01
C LEU A 28 8.00 20.35 -11.99
N VAL A 29 7.34 20.05 -13.11
CA VAL A 29 6.96 21.07 -14.10
C VAL A 29 6.05 22.12 -13.47
N VAL A 30 5.05 21.71 -12.70
CA VAL A 30 4.13 22.64 -12.02
C VAL A 30 4.87 23.50 -10.99
N ILE A 31 5.81 22.93 -10.22
CA ILE A 31 6.64 23.69 -9.27
C ILE A 31 7.47 24.75 -10.00
N VAL A 32 8.10 24.40 -11.13
CA VAL A 32 8.88 25.35 -11.94
C VAL A 32 7.99 26.49 -12.45
N ILE A 33 6.78 26.19 -12.90
CA ILE A 33 5.82 27.21 -13.36
C ILE A 33 5.38 28.12 -12.22
N LEU A 34 5.13 27.59 -11.02
CA LEU A 34 4.66 28.37 -9.87
C LEU A 34 5.75 29.22 -9.22
N THR A 35 7.01 28.79 -9.32
CA THR A 35 8.13 29.43 -8.62
C THR A 35 8.27 30.93 -8.95
N PRO A 36 8.24 31.40 -10.21
CA PRO A 36 8.29 32.83 -10.53
C PRO A 36 7.19 33.65 -9.85
N PHE A 37 5.95 33.14 -9.80
CA PHE A 37 4.83 33.84 -9.18
C PHE A 37 4.99 33.93 -7.66
N VAL A 38 5.41 32.83 -7.03
CA VAL A 38 5.71 32.81 -5.59
C VAL A 38 6.86 33.76 -5.28
N MET A 39 7.93 33.76 -6.08
CA MET A 39 9.09 34.62 -5.87
C MET A 39 8.78 36.11 -6.11
N ASP A 40 7.96 36.45 -7.11
CA ASP A 40 7.48 37.81 -7.33
C ASP A 40 6.64 38.29 -6.13
N MET A 41 5.72 37.45 -5.64
CA MET A 41 4.91 37.76 -4.47
C MET A 41 5.77 37.99 -3.22
N VAL A 42 6.74 37.10 -2.96
CA VAL A 42 7.71 37.27 -1.87
C VAL A 42 8.49 38.56 -2.03
N SER A 43 9.07 38.82 -3.21
CA SER A 43 9.83 40.04 -3.49
C SER A 43 9.00 41.31 -3.27
N ARG A 44 7.74 41.34 -3.74
CA ARG A 44 6.83 42.46 -3.51
C ARG A 44 6.52 42.65 -2.03
N SER A 45 6.26 41.58 -1.30
CA SER A 45 6.01 41.65 0.15
C SER A 45 7.17 42.29 0.91
N TRP A 46 8.41 41.95 0.55
CA TRP A 46 9.61 42.52 1.19
C TRP A 46 9.80 44.02 0.97
N LYS A 47 9.18 44.58 -0.08
CA LYS A 47 9.24 46.01 -0.41
C LYS A 47 8.11 46.84 0.21
N THR A 48 7.21 46.21 0.97
CA THR A 48 6.09 46.90 1.61
C THR A 48 6.53 47.69 2.85
N GLU A 49 5.82 48.77 3.15
CA GLU A 49 6.06 49.59 4.35
C GLU A 49 5.85 48.76 5.62
N LEU A 50 4.82 47.90 5.65
CA LEU A 50 4.55 47.01 6.78
C LEU A 50 5.74 46.09 7.07
N MET A 51 6.40 45.55 6.04
CA MET A 51 7.60 44.74 6.23
C MET A 51 8.77 45.59 6.75
N GLY A 52 8.90 46.84 6.30
CA GLY A 52 9.84 47.81 6.85
C GLY A 52 9.61 48.04 8.34
N GLN A 53 8.35 48.29 8.75
CA GLN A 53 7.97 48.47 10.15
C GLN A 53 8.22 47.22 10.99
N ILE A 54 7.92 46.01 10.45
CA ILE A 54 8.23 44.75 11.13
C ILE A 54 9.75 44.60 11.31
N LYS A 55 10.53 44.91 10.27
CA LYS A 55 11.99 44.87 10.32
C LYS A 55 12.52 45.82 11.39
N GLU A 56 12.11 47.08 11.37
CA GLU A 56 12.51 48.09 12.35
C GLU A 56 12.08 47.70 13.77
N ALA A 57 10.87 47.16 13.96
CA ALA A 57 10.39 46.69 15.25
C ALA A 57 11.25 45.54 15.80
N ILE A 58 11.66 44.58 14.97
CA ILE A 58 12.54 43.49 15.42
C ILE A 58 13.96 44.00 15.69
N GLU A 59 14.49 44.89 14.85
CA GLU A 59 15.81 45.53 15.05
C GLU A 59 15.85 46.39 16.32
N SER A 60 14.72 46.98 16.72
CA SER A 60 14.62 47.78 17.95
C SER A 60 14.75 46.96 19.24
N ILE A 61 14.43 45.67 19.18
CA ILE A 61 14.59 44.74 20.32
C ILE A 61 16.07 44.39 20.47
N ASP A 62 16.70 43.97 19.38
CA ASP A 62 18.14 43.79 19.25
C ASP A 62 18.48 43.66 17.76
N SER A 63 19.50 44.40 17.30
CA SER A 63 20.06 44.33 15.95
C SER A 63 20.36 42.89 15.48
N SER A 64 20.68 41.97 16.40
CA SER A 64 20.94 40.57 16.09
C SER A 64 19.68 39.68 16.01
N SER A 65 18.52 40.18 16.44
CA SER A 65 17.28 39.39 16.57
C SER A 65 16.75 38.85 15.24
N ILE A 66 16.78 39.66 14.16
CA ILE A 66 16.35 39.20 12.83
C ILE A 66 17.27 38.09 12.32
N SER A 67 18.59 38.28 12.46
CA SER A 67 19.60 37.29 12.10
C SER A 67 19.37 35.97 12.83
N ILE A 68 19.14 36.03 14.15
CA ILE A 68 18.84 34.86 14.97
C ILE A 68 17.56 34.17 14.50
N PHE A 69 16.47 34.90 14.30
CA PHE A 69 15.18 34.32 13.88
C PHE A 69 15.26 33.62 12.52
N ILE A 70 15.85 34.28 11.52
CA ILE A 70 16.06 33.69 10.19
C ILE A 70 16.96 32.45 10.29
N SER A 71 18.06 32.55 11.03
CA SER A 71 19.00 31.45 11.21
C SER A 71 18.33 30.24 11.89
N VAL A 72 17.56 30.45 12.97
CA VAL A 72 16.80 29.37 13.64
C VAL A 72 15.79 28.74 12.70
N THR A 73 15.03 29.54 11.94
CA THR A 73 13.98 29.02 11.04
C THR A 73 14.56 28.19 9.91
N ILE A 74 15.63 28.67 9.27
CA ILE A 74 16.33 27.95 8.20
C ILE A 74 17.04 26.73 8.77
N GLY A 75 17.66 26.85 9.94
CA GLY A 75 18.20 25.72 10.68
C GLY A 75 17.15 24.62 10.90
N PHE A 76 16.00 24.98 11.45
CA PHE A 76 14.87 24.05 11.68
C PHE A 76 14.40 23.36 10.40
N TYR A 77 14.33 24.11 9.31
CA TYR A 77 14.00 23.59 7.99
C TYR A 77 15.06 22.59 7.49
N VAL A 78 16.35 22.94 7.57
CA VAL A 78 17.47 22.06 7.19
C VAL A 78 17.50 20.80 8.06
N GLY A 79 17.34 20.92 9.37
CA GLY A 79 17.31 19.77 10.29
C GLY A 79 16.18 18.79 9.94
N SER A 80 14.99 19.31 9.62
CA SER A 80 13.87 18.48 9.13
C SER A 80 14.19 17.86 7.76
N LEU A 81 14.84 18.60 6.86
CA LEU A 81 15.21 18.14 5.53
C LEU A 81 16.28 17.04 5.56
N LEU A 82 17.23 17.11 6.49
CA LEU A 82 18.23 16.06 6.71
C LEU A 82 17.57 14.74 7.11
N LEU A 83 16.59 14.78 8.03
CA LEU A 83 15.81 13.58 8.37
C LEU A 83 15.04 13.04 7.17
N LEU A 84 14.44 13.93 6.37
CA LEU A 84 13.75 13.53 5.14
C LEU A 84 14.70 12.89 4.11
N GLY A 85 15.98 13.30 4.09
CA GLY A 85 17.01 12.67 3.26
C GLY A 85 17.43 11.28 3.75
N LEU A 86 17.29 11.00 5.04
CA LEU A 86 17.52 9.66 5.62
C LEU A 86 16.31 8.74 5.42
N ASP A 87 15.11 9.30 5.23
CA ASP A 87 13.87 8.57 5.00
C ASP A 87 13.94 7.69 3.75
N LYS A 88 13.51 6.42 3.84
CA LYS A 88 13.58 5.50 2.68
C LYS A 88 12.67 5.89 1.52
N TYR A 89 11.52 6.52 1.78
CA TYR A 89 10.51 6.84 0.77
C TYR A 89 10.66 8.26 0.22
N LYS A 90 11.28 9.18 0.96
CA LYS A 90 11.30 10.61 0.62
C LYS A 90 12.67 11.17 0.21
N LYS A 91 13.68 10.31 -0.02
CA LYS A 91 15.04 10.74 -0.42
C LYS A 91 15.06 11.65 -1.64
N VAL A 92 14.33 11.26 -2.68
CA VAL A 92 14.34 12.00 -3.96
C VAL A 92 13.71 13.39 -3.78
N GLN A 93 12.60 13.46 -3.05
CA GLN A 93 11.94 14.72 -2.71
C GLN A 93 12.85 15.60 -1.85
N ALA A 94 13.56 15.02 -0.88
CA ALA A 94 14.51 15.73 -0.04
C ALA A 94 15.65 16.35 -0.88
N VAL A 95 16.19 15.62 -1.87
CA VAL A 95 17.22 16.15 -2.78
C VAL A 95 16.68 17.35 -3.57
N ILE A 96 15.48 17.24 -4.16
CA ILE A 96 14.89 18.36 -4.91
C ILE A 96 14.64 19.58 -4.02
N ILE A 97 14.06 19.38 -2.84
CA ILE A 97 13.84 20.46 -1.88
C ILE A 97 15.17 21.08 -1.44
N SER A 98 16.23 20.27 -1.28
CA SER A 98 17.58 20.77 -0.96
C SER A 98 18.13 21.68 -2.07
N ILE A 99 17.94 21.32 -3.34
CA ILE A 99 18.36 22.18 -4.45
C ILE A 99 17.60 23.51 -4.41
N GLY A 100 16.28 23.46 -4.24
CA GLY A 100 15.46 24.67 -4.10
C GLY A 100 15.88 25.54 -2.92
N LEU A 101 16.20 24.93 -1.78
CA LEU A 101 16.70 25.61 -0.59
C LEU A 101 18.06 26.29 -0.84
N ILE A 102 19.01 25.61 -1.48
CA ILE A 102 20.32 26.18 -1.82
C ILE A 102 20.16 27.41 -2.73
N LEU A 103 19.30 27.31 -3.76
CA LEU A 103 19.02 28.43 -4.66
C LEU A 103 18.38 29.61 -3.93
N THR A 104 17.47 29.33 -2.98
CA THR A 104 16.80 30.35 -2.17
C THR A 104 17.79 31.04 -1.23
N ILE A 105 18.65 30.27 -0.54
CA ILE A 105 19.70 30.82 0.33
C ILE A 105 20.67 31.68 -0.47
N LYS A 106 21.10 31.23 -1.66
CA LYS A 106 21.95 32.03 -2.54
C LYS A 106 21.28 33.35 -2.93
N TYR A 107 20.02 33.30 -3.36
CA TYR A 107 19.25 34.51 -3.67
C TYR A 107 19.16 35.46 -2.48
N LEU A 108 18.96 34.93 -1.27
CA LEU A 108 18.91 35.74 -0.05
C LEU A 108 20.25 36.43 0.23
N ILE A 109 21.37 35.72 0.11
CA ILE A 109 22.73 36.27 0.31
C ILE A 109 23.03 37.36 -0.74
N ASP A 110 22.69 37.12 -2.00
CA ASP A 110 23.00 38.04 -3.09
C ASP A 110 22.18 39.35 -3.03
N ASN A 111 20.96 39.30 -2.49
CA ASN A 111 20.02 40.43 -2.51
C ASN A 111 19.82 41.10 -1.13
N TYR A 112 20.16 40.42 -0.04
CA TYR A 112 19.98 40.93 1.31
C TYR A 112 21.27 40.77 2.11
N ALA A 113 21.66 41.82 2.83
CA ALA A 113 22.77 41.79 3.78
C ALA A 113 22.38 41.00 5.04
N THR A 114 22.14 39.70 4.89
CA THR A 114 21.86 38.80 6.01
C THR A 114 23.16 38.42 6.71
N ASP A 115 23.38 38.99 7.89
CA ASP A 115 24.34 38.43 8.84
C ASP A 115 23.79 37.10 9.32
N TRP A 116 24.55 36.01 9.16
CA TRP A 116 24.12 34.67 9.58
C TRP A 116 24.66 34.34 10.97
N ASN A 117 23.79 33.97 11.90
CA ASN A 117 24.20 33.48 13.21
C ASN A 117 24.30 31.94 13.18
N ILE A 118 25.52 31.43 13.05
CA ILE A 118 25.78 29.98 12.93
C ILE A 118 25.27 29.19 14.15
N TYR A 119 25.36 29.74 15.36
CA TYR A 119 24.89 29.06 16.57
C TYR A 119 23.36 28.95 16.58
N ALA A 120 22.67 30.03 16.23
CA ALA A 120 21.22 30.05 16.08
C ALA A 120 20.74 29.06 15.00
N PHE A 121 21.47 28.97 13.88
CA PHE A 121 21.21 27.97 12.84
C PHE A 121 21.36 26.53 13.35
N LEU A 122 22.45 26.22 14.06
CA LEU A 122 22.68 24.89 14.62
C LEU A 122 21.63 24.51 15.66
N ILE A 123 21.21 25.46 16.51
CA ILE A 123 20.10 25.26 17.46
C ILE A 123 18.81 24.94 16.68
N GLY A 124 18.48 25.74 15.67
CA GLY A 124 17.33 25.49 14.80
C GLY A 124 17.36 24.09 14.19
N ALA A 125 18.50 23.69 13.62
CA ALA A 125 18.68 22.37 13.02
C ALA A 125 18.53 21.24 14.04
N GLY A 126 19.09 21.40 15.24
CA GLY A 126 18.89 20.48 16.35
C GLY A 126 17.42 20.32 16.73
N VAL A 127 16.67 21.42 16.83
CA VAL A 127 15.22 21.39 17.11
C VAL A 127 14.45 20.73 15.97
N GLY A 128 14.79 21.01 14.71
CA GLY A 128 14.16 20.40 13.54
C GLY A 128 14.34 18.87 13.52
N ILE A 129 15.56 18.41 13.82
CA ILE A 129 15.86 16.97 13.96
C ILE A 129 15.09 16.39 15.16
N ALA A 130 15.15 17.04 16.32
CA ALA A 130 14.50 16.54 17.53
C ALA A 130 13.00 16.36 17.30
N LEU A 131 12.30 17.40 16.85
CA LEU A 131 10.84 17.36 16.61
C LEU A 131 10.45 16.45 15.43
N GLY A 132 11.27 16.41 14.38
CA GLY A 132 11.06 15.55 13.23
C GLY A 132 11.25 14.06 13.54
N SER A 133 12.09 13.73 14.53
CA SER A 133 12.38 12.35 14.94
C SER A 133 11.41 11.79 16.00
N ILE A 134 10.50 12.58 16.56
CA ILE A 134 9.52 12.08 17.54
C ILE A 134 8.53 11.15 16.84
N ASN A 135 8.83 9.86 16.85
CA ASN A 135 7.97 8.81 16.28
C ASN A 135 7.24 8.09 17.39
N ASN A 136 5.91 8.26 17.46
CA ASN A 136 5.14 7.68 18.55
C ASN A 136 4.88 6.18 18.41
N SER A 137 5.00 5.55 17.23
CA SER A 137 4.67 4.11 17.08
C SER A 137 5.11 3.43 15.77
N LYS A 138 5.93 4.07 14.92
CA LYS A 138 6.20 3.59 13.55
C LYS A 138 7.56 2.89 13.41
N PRO A 139 7.73 1.97 12.44
CA PRO A 139 8.99 1.29 12.20
C PRO A 139 10.15 2.28 12.02
N LYS A 140 11.35 1.89 12.46
CA LYS A 140 12.56 2.71 12.37
C LYS A 140 12.76 3.18 10.91
N GLY A 141 13.02 4.48 10.74
CA GLY A 141 13.33 5.08 9.43
C GLY A 141 12.17 5.78 8.72
N ASP A 142 10.99 5.86 9.34
CA ASP A 142 9.87 6.67 8.83
C ASP A 142 9.87 8.08 9.47
N TYR A 143 10.09 9.17 8.71
CA TYR A 143 10.20 10.54 9.25
C TYR A 143 9.02 11.45 8.85
N GLU A 144 7.79 10.97 9.05
CA GLU A 144 6.56 11.69 8.68
C GLU A 144 6.47 13.11 9.28
N ARG A 145 6.92 13.29 10.53
CA ARG A 145 6.88 14.62 11.18
C ARG A 145 7.83 15.61 10.53
N ALA A 146 8.99 15.15 10.07
CA ALA A 146 9.94 16.00 9.36
C ALA A 146 9.33 16.55 8.06
N ALA A 147 8.61 15.70 7.31
CA ALA A 147 7.84 16.13 6.13
C ALA A 147 6.77 17.19 6.50
N LYS A 148 6.02 16.98 7.59
CA LYS A 148 5.02 17.95 8.08
C LYS A 148 5.64 19.28 8.49
N ASN A 149 6.79 19.24 9.16
CA ASN A 149 7.53 20.45 9.57
C ASN A 149 7.91 21.28 8.34
N ILE A 150 8.43 20.63 7.29
CA ILE A 150 8.80 21.28 6.03
C ILE A 150 7.56 21.93 5.39
N VAL A 151 6.44 21.19 5.26
CA VAL A 151 5.19 21.75 4.71
C VAL A 151 4.71 22.94 5.52
N MET A 152 4.69 22.83 6.85
CA MET A 152 4.23 23.87 7.76
C MET A 152 5.06 25.14 7.64
N VAL A 153 6.39 25.02 7.63
CA VAL A 153 7.29 26.19 7.51
C VAL A 153 7.16 26.81 6.13
N SER A 154 7.21 26.03 5.04
CA SER A 154 7.10 26.56 3.68
C SER A 154 5.75 27.22 3.43
N THR A 155 4.66 26.55 3.82
CA THR A 155 3.30 27.09 3.63
C THR A 155 3.03 28.26 4.57
N GLY A 156 3.44 28.17 5.83
CA GLY A 156 3.27 29.23 6.82
C GLY A 156 3.99 30.51 6.41
N TYR A 157 5.25 30.40 5.98
CA TYR A 157 6.02 31.53 5.45
C TYR A 157 5.30 32.21 4.28
N LEU A 158 4.81 31.39 3.34
CA LEU A 158 4.14 31.89 2.15
C LEU A 158 2.80 32.57 2.47
N VAL A 159 2.02 32.01 3.39
CA VAL A 159 0.76 32.62 3.88
C VAL A 159 1.03 33.93 4.63
N ILE A 160 2.05 33.99 5.48
CA ILE A 160 2.43 35.22 6.19
C ILE A 160 2.86 36.29 5.18
N THR A 161 3.68 35.93 4.21
CA THR A 161 4.10 36.81 3.10
C THR A 161 2.89 37.37 2.36
N TYR A 162 1.93 36.52 2.02
CA TYR A 162 0.69 36.94 1.37
C TYR A 162 -0.11 37.93 2.24
N ILE A 163 -0.25 37.66 3.54
CA ILE A 163 -0.95 38.55 4.47
C ILE A 163 -0.26 39.90 4.54
N ILE A 164 1.07 39.94 4.69
CA ILE A 164 1.85 41.19 4.76
C ILE A 164 1.65 42.01 3.49
N LEU A 165 1.75 41.37 2.32
CA LEU A 165 1.57 42.03 1.03
C LEU A 165 0.20 42.72 0.92
N TYR A 166 -0.89 42.00 1.23
CA TYR A 166 -2.25 42.51 1.08
C TYR A 166 -2.73 43.38 2.24
N ALA A 167 -2.09 43.31 3.42
CA ALA A 167 -2.32 44.23 4.52
C ALA A 167 -1.74 45.63 4.24
N SER A 168 -0.73 45.75 3.37
CA SER A 168 -0.06 47.02 3.06
C SER A 168 -0.90 48.01 2.21
N LEU A 169 -2.19 47.75 1.96
CA LEU A 169 -3.19 48.59 1.25
C LEU A 169 -2.83 49.12 -0.17
N ASN A 170 -1.66 48.78 -0.71
CA ASN A 170 -1.10 49.32 -1.95
C ASN A 170 -1.05 48.30 -3.11
N VAL A 171 -1.88 47.27 -3.10
CA VAL A 171 -1.81 46.19 -4.12
C VAL A 171 -2.86 46.39 -5.21
N GLU A 172 -2.43 46.37 -6.47
CA GLU A 172 -3.30 46.34 -7.65
C GLU A 172 -4.25 45.13 -7.59
N SER A 173 -5.56 45.38 -7.69
CA SER A 173 -6.60 44.34 -7.60
C SER A 173 -6.43 43.19 -8.61
N GLY A 174 -5.79 43.45 -9.75
CA GLY A 174 -5.51 42.44 -10.78
C GLY A 174 -4.52 41.34 -10.35
N LYS A 175 -3.63 41.61 -9.38
CA LYS A 175 -2.64 40.62 -8.91
C LYS A 175 -3.15 39.71 -7.80
N PHE A 176 -4.26 40.08 -7.15
CA PHE A 176 -4.88 39.30 -6.08
C PHE A 176 -5.16 37.86 -6.48
N LEU A 177 -5.85 37.64 -7.60
CA LEU A 177 -6.23 36.29 -8.05
C LEU A 177 -5.01 35.41 -8.35
N ILE A 178 -3.96 36.00 -8.94
CA ILE A 178 -2.73 35.28 -9.27
C ILE A 178 -1.98 34.89 -7.99
N ASP A 179 -1.87 35.82 -7.04
CA ASP A 179 -1.18 35.59 -5.77
C ASP A 179 -1.94 34.56 -4.91
N SER A 180 -3.27 34.68 -4.80
CA SER A 180 -4.10 33.69 -4.09
C SER A 180 -4.02 32.31 -4.74
N GLY A 181 -4.08 32.24 -6.08
CA GLY A 181 -3.94 31.00 -6.82
C GLY A 181 -2.56 30.36 -6.63
N SER A 182 -1.51 31.18 -6.58
CA SER A 182 -0.13 30.72 -6.34
C SER A 182 0.05 30.16 -4.94
N VAL A 183 -0.52 30.83 -3.92
CA VAL A 183 -0.52 30.36 -2.52
C VAL A 183 -1.22 29.02 -2.41
N LEU A 184 -2.47 28.93 -2.88
CA LEU A 184 -3.26 27.71 -2.82
C LEU A 184 -2.61 26.57 -3.61
N GLY A 185 -2.13 26.86 -4.82
CA GLY A 185 -1.45 25.91 -5.68
C GLY A 185 -0.18 25.37 -5.01
N PHE A 186 0.69 26.24 -4.52
CA PHE A 186 1.92 25.84 -3.84
C PHE A 186 1.64 25.04 -2.55
N SER A 187 0.70 25.48 -1.71
CA SER A 187 0.33 24.78 -0.49
C SER A 187 -0.22 23.38 -0.76
N ALA A 188 -1.10 23.25 -1.77
CA ALA A 188 -1.64 21.96 -2.17
C ALA A 188 -0.54 21.04 -2.73
N LEU A 189 0.36 21.56 -3.56
CA LEU A 189 1.47 20.79 -4.13
C LEU A 189 2.46 20.34 -3.08
N MET A 190 2.90 21.24 -2.18
CA MET A 190 3.81 20.88 -1.10
C MET A 190 3.21 19.82 -0.19
N THR A 191 1.93 19.97 0.16
CA THR A 191 1.21 18.97 0.97
C THR A 191 1.14 17.63 0.26
N ASN A 192 0.83 17.59 -1.04
CA ASN A 192 0.73 16.35 -1.80
C ASN A 192 2.10 15.70 -2.08
N LEU A 193 3.13 16.50 -2.37
CA LEU A 193 4.50 16.02 -2.61
C LEU A 193 5.08 15.36 -1.34
N LEU A 194 4.85 16.00 -0.19
CA LEU A 194 5.32 15.54 1.11
C LEU A 194 4.30 14.68 1.86
N LEU A 195 3.16 14.37 1.24
CA LEU A 195 2.21 13.40 1.77
C LEU A 195 2.94 12.07 1.97
N TYR A 196 3.02 11.64 3.23
CA TYR A 196 3.96 10.60 3.62
C TYR A 196 3.62 9.25 2.98
N LYS A 197 2.36 8.81 3.11
CA LYS A 197 1.77 7.67 2.42
C LYS A 197 0.35 8.05 1.99
N GLY A 198 0.06 7.95 0.69
CA GLY A 198 -1.28 8.15 0.16
C GLY A 198 -2.20 6.98 0.53
N LYS A 199 -3.51 7.22 0.52
CA LYS A 199 -4.48 6.12 0.61
C LYS A 199 -4.51 5.39 -0.74
N GLY A 200 -4.14 4.11 -0.74
CA GLY A 200 -4.30 3.22 -1.89
C GLY A 200 -5.69 2.59 -1.93
N PRO A 201 -5.95 1.72 -2.93
CA PRO A 201 -7.20 0.99 -3.03
C PRO A 201 -7.44 0.11 -1.79
N ARG A 202 -8.70 0.07 -1.35
CA ARG A 202 -9.19 -0.93 -0.39
C ARG A 202 -9.59 -2.17 -1.15
N VAL A 203 -8.98 -3.29 -0.78
CA VAL A 203 -9.20 -4.59 -1.42
C VAL A 203 -9.93 -5.49 -0.44
N PHE A 204 -11.05 -6.06 -0.88
CA PHE A 204 -11.79 -7.04 -0.09
C PHE A 204 -11.91 -8.37 -0.81
N VAL A 205 -11.62 -9.44 -0.06
CA VAL A 205 -11.72 -10.83 -0.52
C VAL A 205 -13.05 -11.38 -0.07
N ILE A 206 -13.85 -11.85 -1.02
CA ILE A 206 -15.15 -12.45 -0.78
C ILE A 206 -15.18 -13.88 -1.32
N GLY A 207 -15.77 -14.77 -0.53
CA GLY A 207 -15.96 -16.14 -0.94
C GLY A 207 -16.71 -16.98 0.07
N PRO A 208 -17.30 -18.09 -0.39
CA PRO A 208 -18.09 -18.97 0.44
C PRO A 208 -17.23 -19.61 1.53
N ALA A 209 -17.89 -20.26 2.48
CA ALA A 209 -17.18 -21.03 3.49
C ALA A 209 -16.32 -22.11 2.81
N LYS A 210 -15.11 -22.34 3.35
CA LYS A 210 -14.16 -23.35 2.85
C LYS A 210 -13.54 -23.09 1.47
N SER A 211 -13.85 -21.96 0.81
CA SER A 211 -13.26 -21.62 -0.49
C SER A 211 -11.76 -21.30 -0.46
N GLY A 212 -11.15 -21.30 0.73
CA GLY A 212 -9.71 -21.06 0.88
C GLY A 212 -9.32 -19.60 1.02
N LYS A 213 -10.25 -18.70 1.42
CA LYS A 213 -9.96 -17.27 1.68
C LYS A 213 -8.77 -17.04 2.61
N THR A 214 -8.77 -17.73 3.75
CA THR A 214 -7.73 -17.62 4.79
C THR A 214 -6.38 -18.07 4.24
N VAL A 215 -6.35 -19.24 3.62
CA VAL A 215 -5.17 -19.80 2.95
C VAL A 215 -4.70 -18.87 1.82
N PHE A 216 -5.60 -18.30 1.04
CA PHE A 216 -5.27 -17.32 0.00
C PHE A 216 -4.62 -16.04 0.59
N LEU A 217 -5.17 -15.45 1.64
CA LEU A 217 -4.57 -14.27 2.26
C LEU A 217 -3.20 -14.57 2.88
N VAL A 218 -3.03 -15.73 3.49
CA VAL A 218 -1.71 -16.13 4.01
C VAL A 218 -0.72 -16.32 2.86
N GLY A 219 -1.14 -16.86 1.72
CA GLY A 219 -0.29 -17.01 0.53
C GLY A 219 0.14 -15.66 -0.03
N CYS A 220 -0.78 -14.69 -0.10
CA CYS A 220 -0.48 -13.31 -0.46
C CYS A 220 0.54 -12.68 0.51
N TYR A 221 0.34 -12.89 1.82
CA TYR A 221 1.23 -12.37 2.85
C TYR A 221 2.63 -12.99 2.78
N ILE A 222 2.74 -14.31 2.61
CA ILE A 222 4.02 -15.02 2.40
C ILE A 222 4.74 -14.46 1.19
N GLN A 223 4.03 -14.31 0.06
CA GLN A 223 4.63 -13.81 -1.17
C GLN A 223 5.14 -12.37 -1.01
N LEU A 224 4.40 -11.52 -0.31
CA LEU A 224 4.83 -10.14 -0.02
C LEU A 224 6.06 -10.09 0.88
N VAL A 225 6.11 -10.91 1.94
CA VAL A 225 7.27 -11.00 2.83
C VAL A 225 8.51 -11.46 2.05
N LYS A 226 8.36 -12.35 1.07
CA LYS A 226 9.46 -12.80 0.17
C LYS A 226 9.91 -11.68 -0.78
N LEU A 227 8.98 -11.00 -1.44
CA LEU A 227 9.28 -10.01 -2.47
C LEU A 227 9.80 -8.68 -1.90
N SER A 228 9.36 -8.31 -0.70
CA SER A 228 9.56 -6.97 -0.17
C SER A 228 10.70 -6.95 0.84
N GLN A 229 11.66 -6.04 0.64
CA GLN A 229 12.59 -5.67 1.72
C GLN A 229 11.85 -5.00 2.89
N ASP A 230 10.71 -4.37 2.61
CA ASP A 230 9.80 -3.82 3.59
C ASP A 230 8.72 -4.85 3.93
N GLN A 231 8.71 -5.36 5.16
CA GLN A 231 7.68 -6.30 5.62
C GLN A 231 6.28 -5.67 5.50
N PRO A 232 5.23 -6.45 5.16
CA PRO A 232 3.86 -5.96 5.20
C PRO A 232 3.55 -5.34 6.57
N ILE A 233 2.88 -4.21 6.56
CA ILE A 233 2.66 -3.38 7.75
C ILE A 233 1.30 -3.78 8.36
N ASN A 234 1.26 -3.93 9.67
CA ASN A 234 0.04 -4.17 10.46
C ASN A 234 -0.78 -5.39 9.99
N PRO A 235 -0.23 -6.62 9.96
CA PRO A 235 -1.06 -7.80 9.83
C PRO A 235 -2.03 -7.90 11.03
N SER A 236 -3.26 -8.35 10.79
CA SER A 236 -4.16 -8.70 11.89
C SER A 236 -3.54 -9.83 12.70
N LYS A 237 -3.82 -9.85 14.02
CA LYS A 237 -3.31 -10.90 14.91
C LYS A 237 -3.64 -12.30 14.37
N SER A 238 -4.84 -12.46 13.82
CA SER A 238 -5.31 -13.71 13.23
C SER A 238 -4.53 -14.10 11.98
N LEU A 239 -4.21 -13.15 11.09
CA LEU A 239 -3.38 -13.43 9.92
C LEU A 239 -1.96 -13.79 10.32
N TYR A 240 -1.38 -13.05 11.27
CA TYR A 240 -0.04 -13.34 11.76
C TYR A 240 0.04 -14.72 12.43
N ASN A 241 -0.98 -15.10 13.20
CA ASN A 241 -1.08 -16.43 13.78
C ASN A 241 -1.19 -17.52 12.71
N ALA A 242 -2.08 -17.35 11.73
CA ALA A 242 -2.25 -18.29 10.62
C ALA A 242 -0.98 -18.44 9.76
N TYR A 243 -0.25 -17.34 9.55
CA TYR A 243 1.07 -17.35 8.92
C TYR A 243 2.09 -18.15 9.75
N ASN A 244 2.14 -17.93 11.07
CA ASN A 244 3.05 -18.64 11.95
C ASN A 244 2.67 -20.11 12.16
N GLU A 245 1.40 -20.48 12.04
CA GLU A 245 0.94 -21.88 12.06
C GLU A 245 1.46 -22.62 10.82
N LEU A 246 1.32 -22.01 9.62
CA LEU A 246 1.87 -22.56 8.39
C LEU A 246 3.41 -22.53 8.32
N LYS A 247 4.05 -21.58 9.01
CA LYS A 247 5.51 -21.50 9.08
C LYS A 247 6.09 -22.41 10.18
N GLY A 248 5.43 -22.46 11.32
CA GLY A 248 5.84 -23.15 12.55
C GLY A 248 5.65 -24.66 12.52
N SER A 249 5.09 -25.21 11.44
CA SER A 249 5.23 -26.63 11.11
C SER A 249 6.64 -27.02 10.64
N THR A 250 7.61 -26.09 10.67
CA THR A 250 9.03 -26.35 10.48
C THR A 250 9.62 -27.22 11.59
N LYS A 251 9.93 -28.46 11.24
CA LYS A 251 10.96 -29.25 11.88
C LYS A 251 12.24 -29.19 11.05
N THR A 252 13.37 -29.17 11.73
CA THR A 252 14.72 -29.28 11.15
C THR A 252 14.84 -30.62 10.42
N GLN A 253 15.66 -30.73 9.38
CA GLN A 253 15.88 -32.00 8.65
C GLN A 253 16.24 -33.18 9.60
N SER A 254 16.93 -32.89 10.71
CA SER A 254 17.25 -33.85 11.79
C SER A 254 16.03 -34.36 12.57
N GLU A 255 14.94 -33.58 12.63
CA GLU A 255 13.71 -33.98 13.30
C GLU A 255 12.76 -34.74 12.37
N ILE A 256 12.88 -34.55 11.04
CA ILE A 256 12.24 -35.39 10.01
C ILE A 256 12.94 -36.77 9.96
N GLU A 257 14.27 -36.81 10.06
CA GLU A 257 15.01 -38.07 10.23
C GLU A 257 14.67 -38.77 11.56
N ALA A 258 14.53 -38.03 12.66
CA ALA A 258 14.06 -38.57 13.94
C ALA A 258 12.62 -39.09 13.86
N GLN A 259 11.79 -38.53 12.98
CA GLN A 259 10.40 -38.95 12.73
C GLN A 259 10.34 -40.25 11.91
N HIS A 260 11.19 -40.39 10.89
CA HIS A 260 11.36 -41.66 10.16
C HIS A 260 11.97 -42.78 11.04
N LEU A 261 12.77 -42.43 12.05
CA LEU A 261 13.26 -43.37 13.05
C LEU A 261 12.18 -43.71 14.11
N ALA A 262 11.30 -42.76 14.46
CA ALA A 262 10.18 -42.97 15.39
C ALA A 262 9.02 -43.79 14.79
N GLU A 263 8.90 -43.86 13.46
CA GLU A 263 7.98 -44.75 12.73
C GLU A 263 8.26 -46.24 12.96
N ARG A 264 9.38 -46.60 13.64
CA ARG A 264 9.70 -47.97 14.06
C ARG A 264 9.16 -48.38 15.45
N ASN A 265 8.09 -47.71 15.91
CA ASN A 265 7.22 -48.02 17.06
C ASN A 265 7.33 -47.03 18.24
N LEU A 266 6.15 -46.55 18.68
CA LEU A 266 5.79 -45.99 20.00
C LEU A 266 6.06 -44.50 20.29
N VAL A 267 5.41 -43.54 19.60
CA VAL A 267 4.91 -42.27 20.19
C VAL A 267 3.76 -41.71 19.34
N ASP A 268 2.70 -41.18 19.97
CA ASP A 268 1.61 -40.40 19.36
C ASP A 268 2.14 -39.13 18.66
N PRO A 269 1.99 -38.99 17.33
CA PRO A 269 2.53 -37.85 16.59
C PRO A 269 1.59 -36.64 16.73
N LYS A 270 1.59 -36.00 17.90
CA LYS A 270 1.27 -34.57 17.95
C LYS A 270 2.42 -33.84 17.27
N ILE A 271 2.23 -33.51 16.00
CA ILE A 271 2.78 -32.40 15.21
C ILE A 271 2.80 -32.89 13.76
N ASN A 272 1.67 -32.67 13.10
CA ASN A 272 1.45 -32.86 11.68
C ASN A 272 1.42 -31.44 11.08
N PRO A 273 2.02 -31.13 9.91
CA PRO A 273 1.73 -29.88 9.20
C PRO A 273 0.24 -29.89 8.83
N SER A 274 -0.60 -29.40 9.73
CA SER A 274 -2.03 -29.26 9.48
C SER A 274 -2.25 -28.00 8.66
N TRP A 275 -3.18 -28.09 7.72
CA TRP A 275 -3.79 -26.89 7.18
C TRP A 275 -4.34 -26.05 8.34
N ILE A 276 -4.26 -24.72 8.18
CA ILE A 276 -4.77 -23.75 9.16
C ILE A 276 -6.12 -24.23 9.69
N GLU A 277 -6.21 -24.43 11.00
CA GLU A 277 -7.44 -24.92 11.61
C GLU A 277 -8.59 -23.95 11.35
N ARG A 278 -9.78 -24.51 11.16
CA ARG A 278 -10.98 -23.73 10.92
C ARG A 278 -11.29 -22.92 12.17
N THR A 279 -11.63 -21.66 11.97
CA THR A 279 -12.16 -20.86 13.07
C THR A 279 -13.66 -21.12 13.22
N GLU A 280 -14.09 -21.39 14.45
CA GLU A 280 -15.51 -21.53 14.79
C GLU A 280 -16.21 -20.17 14.82
N ASP A 281 -15.45 -19.10 15.03
CA ASP A 281 -15.92 -17.72 15.09
C ASP A 281 -15.60 -16.93 13.82
N THR A 282 -16.28 -15.80 13.67
CA THR A 282 -15.99 -14.83 12.61
C THR A 282 -14.62 -14.19 12.87
N VAL A 283 -13.70 -14.30 11.90
CA VAL A 283 -12.34 -13.79 12.04
C VAL A 283 -11.95 -12.86 10.90
N GLU A 284 -11.45 -11.68 11.26
CA GLU A 284 -10.92 -10.71 10.30
C GLU A 284 -9.44 -10.96 10.02
N TYR A 285 -9.14 -11.22 8.74
CA TYR A 285 -7.79 -11.34 8.22
C TYR A 285 -7.47 -10.10 7.41
N SER A 286 -6.44 -9.36 7.80
CA SER A 286 -6.05 -8.16 7.06
C SER A 286 -4.55 -7.92 7.13
N PHE A 287 -4.03 -7.25 6.10
CA PHE A 287 -2.70 -6.68 6.11
C PHE A 287 -2.69 -5.40 5.27
N THR A 288 -1.72 -4.53 5.53
CA THR A 288 -1.46 -3.35 4.69
C THR A 288 -0.10 -3.47 4.03
N TYR A 289 -0.03 -3.10 2.77
CA TYR A 289 1.21 -3.07 2.01
C TYR A 289 1.40 -1.69 1.38
N VAL A 290 2.65 -1.25 1.23
CA VAL A 290 2.98 0.04 0.65
C VAL A 290 3.50 -0.17 -0.77
N ILE A 291 2.76 0.33 -1.75
CA ILE A 291 3.16 0.31 -3.17
C ILE A 291 3.69 1.67 -3.60
N GLY A 292 4.55 1.71 -4.61
CA GLY A 292 5.12 2.96 -5.14
C GLY A 292 6.40 3.40 -4.43
N LYS A 293 7.28 4.09 -5.17
CA LYS A 293 8.59 4.55 -4.66
C LYS A 293 8.59 6.04 -4.36
N LEU A 294 8.06 6.84 -5.29
CA LEU A 294 8.05 8.29 -5.17
C LEU A 294 6.78 8.74 -4.43
N PHE A 295 5.63 8.13 -4.75
CA PHE A 295 4.36 8.42 -4.10
C PHE A 295 3.81 7.16 -3.45
N PRO A 296 4.39 6.74 -2.31
CA PRO A 296 3.98 5.51 -1.66
C PRO A 296 2.49 5.55 -1.29
N LYS A 297 1.75 4.48 -1.57
CA LYS A 297 0.33 4.31 -1.26
C LYS A 297 0.11 3.08 -0.40
N GLU A 298 -0.69 3.21 0.64
CA GLU A 298 -1.10 2.10 1.50
C GLU A 298 -2.28 1.36 0.88
N VAL A 299 -2.04 0.13 0.43
CA VAL A 299 -3.07 -0.81 -0.02
C VAL A 299 -3.44 -1.70 1.14
N THR A 300 -4.71 -1.73 1.51
CA THR A 300 -5.20 -2.61 2.56
C THR A 300 -5.98 -3.76 1.94
N VAL A 301 -5.54 -4.98 2.21
CA VAL A 301 -6.23 -6.20 1.80
C VAL A 301 -6.89 -6.81 3.02
N ARG A 302 -8.19 -7.10 2.91
CA ARG A 302 -8.97 -7.69 4.01
C ARG A 302 -9.85 -8.82 3.51
N SER A 303 -10.10 -9.77 4.39
CA SER A 303 -11.17 -10.76 4.30
C SER A 303 -11.77 -10.90 5.67
N VAL A 304 -13.03 -11.28 5.70
CA VAL A 304 -13.62 -11.85 6.91
C VAL A 304 -13.94 -13.30 6.60
N ASP A 305 -13.49 -14.21 7.46
CA ASP A 305 -13.87 -15.60 7.40
C ASP A 305 -15.05 -15.82 8.34
N PHE A 306 -16.12 -16.43 7.82
CA PHE A 306 -17.33 -16.70 8.56
C PHE A 306 -17.60 -18.21 8.58
N PRO A 307 -18.12 -18.73 9.70
CA PRO A 307 -18.59 -20.11 9.78
C PRO A 307 -19.91 -20.32 8.98
N GLY A 308 -19.84 -20.55 7.66
CA GLY A 308 -20.96 -21.07 6.83
C GLY A 308 -22.14 -20.13 6.51
N SER A 309 -22.62 -20.12 5.25
CA SER A 309 -23.84 -19.39 4.74
C SER A 309 -23.94 -17.86 4.86
N TYR A 310 -23.04 -17.17 5.57
CA TYR A 310 -23.13 -15.72 5.78
C TYR A 310 -23.12 -14.85 4.51
N ILE A 311 -22.48 -15.34 3.45
CA ILE A 311 -22.36 -14.64 2.16
C ILE A 311 -23.70 -14.47 1.43
N VAL A 312 -24.66 -15.37 1.67
CA VAL A 312 -26.01 -15.33 1.05
C VAL A 312 -26.69 -13.99 1.33
N ASN A 313 -26.52 -13.48 2.56
CA ASN A 313 -27.27 -12.33 3.02
C ASN A 313 -26.51 -11.01 2.80
N ILE A 314 -25.22 -11.03 2.48
CA ILE A 314 -24.42 -9.79 2.29
C ILE A 314 -25.10 -8.79 1.35
N PRO A 315 -25.61 -9.19 0.16
CA PRO A 315 -26.31 -8.28 -0.75
C PRO A 315 -27.50 -7.55 -0.09
N ASP A 316 -28.19 -8.18 0.86
CA ASP A 316 -29.35 -7.60 1.54
C ASP A 316 -28.94 -6.56 2.60
N TYR A 317 -27.73 -6.64 3.14
CA TYR A 317 -27.18 -5.63 4.06
C TYR A 317 -26.48 -4.50 3.31
N MET A 318 -26.16 -4.67 2.03
CA MET A 318 -25.50 -3.64 1.23
C MET A 318 -26.45 -2.47 0.94
N PHE A 319 -26.00 -1.25 1.21
CA PHE A 319 -26.70 0.01 0.96
C PHE A 319 -28.07 0.14 1.67
N ALA A 320 -28.42 -0.81 2.53
CA ALA A 320 -29.70 -0.85 3.20
C ALA A 320 -29.73 0.15 4.37
N LYS A 321 -30.71 1.05 4.36
CA LYS A 321 -31.08 1.85 5.54
C LYS A 321 -32.03 1.03 6.42
N ARG A 322 -31.55 -0.06 7.02
CA ARG A 322 -32.34 -0.87 7.96
C ARG A 322 -31.87 -0.74 9.39
N THR A 323 -32.80 -0.94 10.32
CA THR A 323 -32.49 -1.12 11.74
C THR A 323 -31.73 -2.43 11.89
N ILE A 324 -30.57 -2.38 12.55
CA ILE A 324 -29.73 -3.55 12.78
C ILE A 324 -30.37 -4.39 13.88
N GLU A 325 -30.76 -5.62 13.59
CA GLU A 325 -31.25 -6.54 14.60
C GLU A 325 -30.07 -7.15 15.39
N LYS A 326 -30.35 -7.57 16.64
CA LYS A 326 -29.34 -8.17 17.50
C LYS A 326 -28.84 -9.48 16.87
N GLY A 327 -27.54 -9.57 16.61
CA GLY A 327 -26.91 -10.71 15.92
C GLY A 327 -26.60 -10.46 14.44
N GLU A 328 -26.99 -9.30 13.88
CA GLU A 328 -26.71 -8.95 12.49
C GLU A 328 -25.43 -8.11 12.28
N GLU A 329 -24.74 -7.78 13.37
CA GLU A 329 -23.62 -6.81 13.39
C GLU A 329 -22.50 -7.20 12.41
N GLU A 330 -22.17 -8.49 12.33
CA GLU A 330 -21.13 -8.99 11.43
C GLU A 330 -21.55 -8.88 9.95
N TYR A 331 -22.81 -9.08 9.61
CA TYR A 331 -23.28 -8.90 8.23
C TYR A 331 -23.18 -7.44 7.79
N VAL A 332 -23.60 -6.51 8.67
CA VAL A 332 -23.51 -5.07 8.41
C VAL A 332 -22.05 -4.65 8.25
N LYS A 333 -21.17 -5.13 9.13
CA LYS A 333 -19.74 -4.85 9.06
C LYS A 333 -19.13 -5.33 7.73
N THR A 334 -19.52 -6.52 7.29
CA THR A 334 -19.01 -7.15 6.07
C THR A 334 -19.54 -6.48 4.82
N ALA A 335 -20.84 -6.20 4.78
CA ALA A 335 -21.46 -5.44 3.71
C ALA A 335 -20.80 -4.08 3.56
N LYS A 336 -20.54 -3.39 4.68
CA LYS A 336 -19.80 -2.12 4.68
C LYS A 336 -18.39 -2.26 4.11
N TYR A 337 -17.65 -3.32 4.43
CA TYR A 337 -16.34 -3.58 3.83
C TYR A 337 -16.44 -3.80 2.32
N VAL A 338 -17.45 -4.54 1.87
CA VAL A 338 -17.73 -4.73 0.44
C VAL A 338 -18.04 -3.38 -0.21
N GLU A 339 -18.98 -2.58 0.32
CA GLU A 339 -19.38 -1.26 -0.19
C GLU A 339 -18.25 -0.23 -0.30
N GLU A 340 -17.30 -0.32 0.62
CA GLU A 340 -16.14 0.55 0.70
C GLU A 340 -14.99 0.12 -0.22
N SER A 341 -15.05 -1.08 -0.79
CA SER A 341 -13.96 -1.65 -1.58
C SER A 341 -13.82 -0.99 -2.94
N ASP A 342 -12.57 -0.69 -3.31
CA ASP A 342 -12.21 -0.24 -4.66
C ASP A 342 -11.91 -1.45 -5.57
N LYS A 343 -11.48 -2.57 -4.97
CA LYS A 343 -11.23 -3.84 -5.66
C LYS A 343 -11.87 -5.00 -4.90
N LEU A 344 -12.55 -5.91 -5.61
CA LEU A 344 -13.14 -7.13 -5.06
C LEU A 344 -12.49 -8.37 -5.65
N ILE A 345 -12.08 -9.29 -4.77
CA ILE A 345 -11.51 -10.59 -5.15
C ILE A 345 -12.54 -11.66 -4.86
N LEU A 346 -13.02 -12.33 -5.91
CA LEU A 346 -13.98 -13.42 -5.85
C LEU A 346 -13.21 -14.75 -5.79
N VAL A 347 -13.31 -15.47 -4.68
CA VAL A 347 -12.55 -16.70 -4.42
C VAL A 347 -13.36 -17.94 -4.78
N ILE A 348 -12.97 -18.63 -5.85
CA ILE A 348 -13.58 -19.87 -6.34
C ILE A 348 -12.75 -21.07 -5.90
N ASP A 349 -13.39 -22.06 -5.28
CA ASP A 349 -12.74 -23.31 -4.88
C ASP A 349 -12.67 -24.30 -6.05
N SER A 350 -11.46 -24.72 -6.45
CA SER A 350 -11.31 -25.75 -7.48
C SER A 350 -11.98 -27.08 -7.11
N ASN A 351 -12.07 -27.42 -5.82
CA ASN A 351 -12.65 -28.69 -5.38
C ASN A 351 -14.15 -28.80 -5.66
N ASN A 352 -14.84 -27.67 -5.83
CA ASN A 352 -16.28 -27.66 -6.12
C ASN A 352 -16.55 -27.79 -7.63
N PHE A 353 -15.53 -27.77 -8.50
CA PHE A 353 -15.71 -27.89 -9.93
C PHE A 353 -16.40 -29.21 -10.30
N PRO A 354 -17.44 -29.22 -11.16
CA PRO A 354 -17.96 -28.09 -11.95
C PRO A 354 -19.16 -27.34 -11.33
N ASN A 355 -19.53 -27.58 -10.08
CA ASN A 355 -20.78 -27.10 -9.49
C ASN A 355 -20.56 -25.86 -8.61
N TYR A 356 -21.04 -24.70 -9.06
CA TYR A 356 -20.87 -23.42 -8.35
C TYR A 356 -22.15 -22.59 -8.18
N SER A 357 -23.30 -23.14 -8.57
CA SER A 357 -24.57 -22.41 -8.72
C SER A 357 -24.91 -21.47 -7.56
N GLU A 358 -24.83 -21.94 -6.31
CA GLU A 358 -25.14 -21.12 -5.13
C GLU A 358 -24.10 -19.99 -4.92
N GLU A 359 -22.82 -20.30 -5.09
CA GLU A 359 -21.70 -19.36 -4.86
C GLU A 359 -21.73 -18.23 -5.90
N ILE A 360 -21.93 -18.60 -7.16
CA ILE A 360 -21.96 -17.66 -8.28
C ILE A 360 -23.17 -16.75 -8.21
N GLY A 361 -24.34 -17.27 -7.81
CA GLY A 361 -25.54 -16.46 -7.61
C GLY A 361 -25.32 -15.30 -6.65
N GLN A 362 -24.55 -15.52 -5.57
CA GLN A 362 -24.23 -14.48 -4.59
C GLN A 362 -23.25 -13.44 -5.14
N TYR A 363 -22.23 -13.87 -5.90
CA TYR A 363 -21.33 -12.92 -6.55
C TYR A 363 -22.04 -12.04 -7.57
N ILE A 364 -22.98 -12.62 -8.33
CA ILE A 364 -23.85 -11.86 -9.24
C ILE A 364 -24.67 -10.84 -8.45
N ALA A 365 -25.27 -11.23 -7.33
CA ALA A 365 -26.05 -10.32 -6.49
C ALA A 365 -25.20 -9.15 -5.94
N VAL A 366 -24.00 -9.43 -5.43
CA VAL A 366 -23.05 -8.38 -4.99
C VAL A 366 -22.65 -7.46 -6.14
N ALA A 367 -22.31 -8.02 -7.31
CA ALA A 367 -21.91 -7.23 -8.47
C ALA A 367 -23.04 -6.32 -8.99
N ARG A 368 -24.28 -6.83 -9.00
CA ARG A 368 -25.47 -6.05 -9.35
C ARG A 368 -25.72 -4.90 -8.38
N GLN A 369 -25.69 -5.18 -7.07
CA GLN A 369 -25.82 -4.16 -6.03
C GLN A 369 -24.78 -3.04 -6.18
N MET A 370 -23.52 -3.38 -6.45
CA MET A 370 -22.47 -2.38 -6.71
C MET A 370 -22.77 -1.51 -7.93
N ARG A 371 -23.16 -2.15 -9.05
CA ARG A 371 -23.47 -1.45 -10.30
C ARG A 371 -24.68 -0.53 -10.16
N GLU A 372 -25.76 -1.01 -9.56
CA GLU A 372 -26.99 -0.26 -9.33
C GLU A 372 -26.75 0.99 -8.47
N ASN A 373 -25.85 0.88 -7.49
CA ASN A 373 -25.41 1.99 -6.64
C ASN A 373 -24.24 2.80 -7.24
N ARG A 374 -23.95 2.63 -8.54
CA ARG A 374 -22.93 3.37 -9.31
C ARG A 374 -21.51 3.29 -8.70
N LYS A 375 -21.18 2.19 -8.02
CA LYS A 375 -19.84 1.93 -7.53
C LYS A 375 -18.97 1.39 -8.66
N ASN A 376 -17.85 2.06 -8.90
CA ASN A 376 -16.85 1.59 -9.86
C ASN A 376 -15.84 0.69 -9.14
N VAL A 377 -16.09 -0.61 -9.14
CA VAL A 377 -15.27 -1.62 -8.46
C VAL A 377 -14.55 -2.48 -9.49
N LYS A 378 -13.24 -2.71 -9.30
CA LYS A 378 -12.47 -3.64 -10.13
C LYS A 378 -12.57 -5.06 -9.55
N TYR A 379 -13.00 -6.01 -10.36
CA TYR A 379 -13.15 -7.41 -9.95
C TYR A 379 -11.95 -8.25 -10.36
N TYR A 380 -11.63 -9.26 -9.55
CA TYR A 380 -10.65 -10.30 -9.82
C TYR A 380 -11.25 -11.65 -9.45
N ILE A 381 -10.98 -12.69 -10.23
CA ILE A 381 -11.37 -14.06 -9.88
C ILE A 381 -10.11 -14.80 -9.47
N VAL A 382 -10.11 -15.36 -8.27
CA VAL A 382 -9.00 -16.19 -7.77
C VAL A 382 -9.51 -17.61 -7.62
N ILE A 383 -8.89 -18.54 -8.32
CA ILE A 383 -9.23 -19.96 -8.30
C ILE A 383 -8.26 -20.66 -7.35
N THR A 384 -8.70 -20.97 -6.13
CA THR A 384 -7.87 -21.61 -5.11
C THR A 384 -7.79 -23.11 -5.31
N LYS A 385 -6.80 -23.75 -4.69
CA LYS A 385 -6.59 -25.22 -4.73
C LYS A 385 -6.48 -25.75 -6.18
N SER A 386 -5.94 -24.90 -7.05
CA SER A 386 -5.78 -25.20 -8.48
C SER A 386 -4.79 -26.34 -8.75
N ASP A 387 -4.04 -26.78 -7.73
CA ASP A 387 -3.14 -27.93 -7.79
C ASP A 387 -3.84 -29.23 -8.21
N ILE A 388 -5.16 -29.35 -8.00
CA ILE A 388 -5.94 -30.50 -8.49
C ILE A 388 -5.94 -30.64 -10.02
N PHE A 389 -5.73 -29.55 -10.77
CA PHE A 389 -5.78 -29.56 -12.23
C PHE A 389 -4.41 -29.67 -12.88
N ILE A 390 -3.34 -29.79 -12.09
CA ILE A 390 -1.98 -29.92 -12.62
C ILE A 390 -1.85 -31.17 -13.48
N ASP A 391 -2.38 -32.31 -13.03
CA ASP A 391 -2.29 -33.57 -13.78
C ASP A 391 -3.07 -33.50 -15.11
N ASP A 392 -4.25 -32.88 -15.09
CA ASP A 392 -5.06 -32.61 -16.29
C ASP A 392 -4.33 -31.70 -17.27
N PHE A 393 -3.65 -30.67 -16.75
CA PHE A 393 -2.87 -29.74 -17.56
C PHE A 393 -1.68 -30.43 -18.23
N LYS A 394 -0.93 -31.27 -17.49
CA LYS A 394 0.18 -32.06 -18.03
C LYS A 394 -0.27 -32.98 -19.16
N LYS A 395 -1.39 -33.70 -18.95
CA LYS A 395 -1.99 -34.58 -19.97
C LYS A 395 -2.40 -33.84 -21.24
N ASN A 396 -3.04 -32.68 -21.11
CA ASN A 396 -3.52 -31.90 -22.26
C ASN A 396 -2.41 -31.24 -23.08
N LYS A 397 -1.26 -30.94 -22.47
CA LYS A 397 -0.15 -30.26 -23.15
C LYS A 397 1.00 -31.19 -23.56
N GLY A 398 0.95 -32.48 -23.21
CA GLY A 398 1.99 -33.45 -23.54
C GLY A 398 3.32 -33.24 -22.80
N TYR A 399 3.30 -32.53 -21.67
CA TYR A 399 4.49 -32.32 -20.85
C TYR A 399 4.63 -33.45 -19.81
N GLU A 400 5.51 -34.42 -20.08
CA GLU A 400 5.85 -35.46 -19.09
C GLU A 400 6.76 -34.94 -17.96
N GLN A 401 7.44 -33.81 -18.18
CA GLN A 401 8.47 -33.29 -17.26
C GLN A 401 8.14 -31.88 -16.75
N PHE A 402 7.06 -31.77 -15.97
CA PHE A 402 6.78 -30.58 -15.16
C PHE A 402 7.50 -30.70 -13.82
N TYR A 403 8.73 -30.17 -13.74
CA TYR A 403 9.56 -30.27 -12.52
C TYR A 403 9.57 -29.00 -11.66
N SER A 404 9.08 -27.86 -12.15
CA SER A 404 8.87 -26.63 -11.37
C SER A 404 8.06 -25.61 -12.18
N PHE A 405 7.10 -24.91 -11.57
CA PHE A 405 6.35 -23.84 -12.25
C PHE A 405 7.26 -22.63 -12.52
N GLY A 406 7.78 -22.50 -13.75
CA GLY A 406 8.36 -21.26 -14.25
C GLY A 406 7.28 -20.20 -14.56
N ASN A 407 7.65 -18.92 -14.72
CA ASN A 407 6.68 -17.87 -15.12
C ASN A 407 5.91 -18.25 -16.41
N LYS A 408 6.61 -18.74 -17.44
CA LYS A 408 5.99 -19.17 -18.70
C LYS A 408 5.04 -20.36 -18.50
N ASP A 409 5.35 -21.25 -17.57
CA ASP A 409 4.53 -22.42 -17.26
C ASP A 409 3.27 -22.01 -16.50
N TYR A 410 3.39 -21.02 -15.61
CA TYR A 410 2.26 -20.41 -14.94
C TYR A 410 1.31 -19.71 -15.93
N ASP A 411 1.82 -18.91 -16.86
CA ASP A 411 0.97 -18.24 -17.87
C ASP A 411 0.20 -19.24 -18.75
N ASN A 412 0.86 -20.34 -19.13
CA ASN A 412 0.22 -21.43 -19.87
C ASN A 412 -0.86 -22.13 -19.02
N PHE A 413 -0.58 -22.37 -17.73
CA PHE A 413 -1.55 -22.96 -16.80
C PHE A 413 -2.73 -22.03 -16.52
N ARG A 414 -2.48 -20.73 -16.35
CA ARG A 414 -3.49 -19.69 -16.22
C ARG A 414 -4.38 -19.65 -17.45
N SER A 415 -3.81 -19.73 -18.65
CA SER A 415 -4.58 -19.79 -19.89
C SER A 415 -5.47 -21.04 -19.96
N PHE A 416 -4.91 -22.21 -19.60
CA PHE A 416 -5.67 -23.46 -19.51
C PHE A 416 -6.83 -23.38 -18.50
N MET A 417 -6.57 -22.87 -17.30
CA MET A 417 -7.57 -22.71 -16.24
C MET A 417 -8.64 -21.70 -16.65
N THR A 418 -8.26 -20.59 -17.26
CA THR A 418 -9.20 -19.57 -17.76
C THR A 418 -10.12 -20.16 -18.83
N GLU A 419 -9.58 -20.91 -19.78
CA GLU A 419 -10.39 -21.60 -20.80
C GLU A 419 -11.34 -22.64 -20.17
N LYS A 420 -10.83 -23.44 -19.22
CA LYS A 420 -11.62 -24.50 -18.55
C LYS A 420 -12.76 -23.92 -17.72
N PHE A 421 -12.49 -22.87 -16.94
CA PHE A 421 -13.46 -22.25 -16.04
C PHE A 421 -14.43 -21.32 -16.78
N SER A 422 -14.00 -20.62 -17.84
CA SER A 422 -14.92 -19.78 -18.64
C SER A 422 -15.97 -20.59 -19.41
N LYS A 423 -15.70 -21.87 -19.72
CA LYS A 423 -16.66 -22.80 -20.32
C LYS A 423 -17.65 -23.40 -19.31
N ASN A 424 -17.43 -23.20 -18.00
CA ASN A 424 -18.36 -23.65 -16.98
C ASN A 424 -19.63 -22.78 -17.02
N GLY A 425 -20.81 -23.41 -17.01
CA GLY A 425 -22.10 -22.72 -17.16
C GLY A 425 -22.33 -21.65 -16.09
N ASP A 426 -22.02 -21.95 -14.82
CA ASP A 426 -22.22 -21.00 -13.72
C ASP A 426 -21.28 -19.80 -13.89
N ILE A 427 -19.97 -20.04 -14.08
CA ILE A 427 -18.98 -18.97 -14.25
C ILE A 427 -19.26 -18.12 -15.49
N MET A 428 -19.72 -18.73 -16.58
CA MET A 428 -20.10 -18.01 -17.80
C MET A 428 -21.21 -16.97 -17.53
N THR A 429 -22.11 -17.22 -16.57
CA THR A 429 -23.13 -16.23 -16.16
C THR A 429 -22.60 -15.10 -15.29
N LEU A 430 -21.50 -15.34 -14.55
CA LEU A 430 -20.87 -14.31 -13.72
C LEU A 430 -20.07 -13.30 -14.56
N LEU A 431 -19.34 -13.78 -15.57
CA LEU A 431 -18.37 -12.97 -16.32
C LEU A 431 -18.93 -11.65 -16.90
N PRO A 432 -20.15 -11.60 -17.47
CA PRO A 432 -20.75 -10.37 -17.95
C PRO A 432 -20.99 -9.33 -16.84
N GLU A 433 -21.31 -9.78 -15.62
CA GLU A 433 -21.62 -8.89 -14.49
C GLU A 433 -20.37 -8.25 -13.89
N ILE A 434 -19.19 -8.85 -14.11
CA ILE A 434 -17.89 -8.38 -13.61
C ILE A 434 -16.93 -7.99 -14.74
N TYR A 435 -17.48 -7.66 -15.92
CA TYR A 435 -16.75 -7.16 -17.09
C TYR A 435 -15.57 -8.04 -17.53
N GLY A 436 -15.73 -9.37 -17.47
CA GLY A 436 -14.69 -10.31 -17.89
C GLY A 436 -13.44 -10.27 -17.00
N ALA A 437 -13.63 -10.07 -15.69
CA ALA A 437 -12.57 -10.01 -14.70
C ALA A 437 -11.48 -11.09 -14.91
N PRO A 438 -10.19 -10.74 -14.76
CA PRO A 438 -9.10 -11.68 -14.96
C PRO A 438 -9.13 -12.81 -13.92
N MET A 439 -8.84 -14.03 -14.37
CA MET A 439 -8.76 -15.23 -13.54
C MET A 439 -7.31 -15.56 -13.18
N TYR A 440 -7.09 -15.93 -11.91
CA TYR A 440 -5.78 -16.33 -11.37
C TYR A 440 -5.90 -17.67 -10.64
N PRO A 441 -5.36 -18.77 -11.20
CA PRO A 441 -5.18 -19.97 -10.43
C PRO A 441 -4.09 -19.75 -9.39
N VAL A 442 -4.38 -20.06 -8.14
CA VAL A 442 -3.41 -19.99 -7.04
C VAL A 442 -3.48 -21.26 -6.20
N PHE A 443 -2.32 -21.72 -5.76
CA PHE A 443 -2.23 -22.92 -4.94
C PHE A 443 -0.91 -22.96 -4.17
N TYR A 444 -0.88 -23.83 -3.18
CA TYR A 444 0.34 -24.21 -2.48
C TYR A 444 0.85 -25.48 -3.15
N GLU A 445 2.15 -25.59 -3.37
CA GLU A 445 2.68 -26.87 -3.83
C GLU A 445 2.50 -27.90 -2.72
N THR A 446 1.94 -29.06 -3.07
CA THR A 446 1.62 -30.10 -2.09
C THR A 446 2.19 -31.45 -2.52
N GLU A 447 2.51 -32.28 -1.54
CA GLU A 447 2.84 -33.69 -1.73
C GLU A 447 1.75 -34.58 -1.12
N LYS A 448 1.47 -35.72 -1.75
CA LYS A 448 0.50 -36.69 -1.22
C LYS A 448 1.19 -37.55 -0.17
N TYR A 449 0.73 -37.47 1.08
CA TYR A 449 1.17 -38.30 2.19
C TYR A 449 -0.04 -39.01 2.82
N HIS A 450 -0.05 -40.35 2.83
CA HIS A 450 -1.16 -41.18 3.32
C HIS A 450 -2.57 -40.74 2.86
N GLY A 451 -2.70 -40.31 1.59
CA GLY A 451 -3.97 -39.87 1.00
C GLY A 451 -4.36 -38.42 1.30
N ALA A 452 -3.63 -37.72 2.18
CA ALA A 452 -3.76 -36.28 2.42
C ALA A 452 -2.74 -35.49 1.57
N ARG A 453 -3.08 -34.25 1.19
CA ARG A 453 -2.14 -33.32 0.55
C ARG A 453 -1.55 -32.40 1.62
N LEU A 454 -0.24 -32.44 1.77
CA LEU A 454 0.51 -31.60 2.71
C LEU A 454 1.34 -30.56 1.94
N PRO A 455 1.43 -29.32 2.43
CA PRO A 455 2.19 -28.28 1.74
C PRO A 455 3.70 -28.58 1.79
N LEU A 456 4.38 -28.36 0.66
CA LEU A 456 5.83 -28.44 0.55
C LEU A 456 6.47 -27.22 1.20
N ILE A 457 7.46 -27.45 2.05
CA ILE A 457 8.19 -26.43 2.81
C ILE A 457 9.63 -26.34 2.26
N ASN A 458 10.15 -25.13 2.13
CA ASN A 458 11.53 -24.88 1.70
C ASN A 458 12.52 -24.87 2.89
N ASP A 459 13.83 -24.82 2.61
CA ASP A 459 14.88 -24.83 3.64
C ASP A 459 14.77 -23.68 4.66
N ASN A 460 14.10 -22.59 4.25
CA ASN A 460 13.84 -21.42 5.10
C ASN A 460 12.53 -21.55 5.91
N GLY A 461 11.87 -22.70 5.85
CA GLY A 461 10.66 -22.97 6.58
C GLY A 461 9.39 -22.33 6.04
N ASN A 462 9.43 -21.86 4.80
CA ASN A 462 8.27 -21.28 4.15
C ASN A 462 7.70 -22.26 3.13
N VAL A 463 6.38 -22.28 3.04
CA VAL A 463 5.68 -23.06 2.03
C VAL A 463 5.90 -22.49 0.61
N TYR A 464 5.90 -23.39 -0.37
CA TYR A 464 5.92 -23.02 -1.78
C TYR A 464 4.52 -22.62 -2.24
N VAL A 465 4.44 -21.46 -2.89
CA VAL A 465 3.19 -20.86 -3.36
C VAL A 465 3.32 -20.57 -4.85
N CYS A 466 2.26 -20.83 -5.62
CA CYS A 466 2.22 -20.63 -7.07
C CYS A 466 1.08 -19.68 -7.46
N GLY A 467 1.35 -18.77 -8.40
CA GLY A 467 0.38 -17.81 -8.95
C GLY A 467 0.07 -16.58 -8.11
N PHE A 468 0.50 -16.56 -6.84
CA PHE A 468 0.30 -15.42 -5.95
C PHE A 468 1.08 -14.19 -6.41
N SER A 469 2.25 -14.38 -7.03
CA SER A 469 3.08 -13.25 -7.46
C SER A 469 2.39 -12.49 -8.60
N GLU A 470 1.96 -13.24 -9.61
CA GLU A 470 1.29 -12.77 -10.81
C GLU A 470 -0.05 -12.12 -10.48
N PHE A 471 -0.80 -12.72 -9.55
CA PHE A 471 -2.01 -12.10 -9.02
C PHE A 471 -1.73 -10.74 -8.36
N MET A 472 -0.69 -10.67 -7.50
CA MET A 472 -0.37 -9.44 -6.76
C MET A 472 0.16 -8.34 -7.67
N LYS A 473 0.85 -8.68 -8.77
CA LYS A 473 1.26 -7.74 -9.82
C LYS A 473 0.05 -6.95 -10.32
N ASP A 474 -0.95 -7.65 -10.83
CA ASP A 474 -2.15 -7.06 -11.41
C ASP A 474 -3.09 -6.46 -10.35
N LEU A 475 -3.02 -6.93 -9.10
CA LEU A 475 -3.76 -6.34 -7.98
C LEU A 475 -3.21 -4.96 -7.60
N PHE A 476 -1.91 -4.71 -7.77
CA PHE A 476 -1.27 -3.47 -7.32
C PHE A 476 -1.02 -2.44 -8.43
N GLU A 477 -1.16 -2.85 -9.69
CA GLU A 477 -1.45 -1.93 -10.81
C GLU A 477 -2.83 -1.28 -10.65
#